data_AF-A0A8J8PSU6-F1
#
_entry.id   AF-A0A8J8PSU6-F1
#
_cell.length_a   1.000
_cell.length_b   1.000
_cell.length_c   1.000
_cell.angle_alpha   90.00
_cell.angle_beta   90.00
_cell.angle_gamma   90.00
#
_symmetry.space_group_name_H-M   'P 1'
#
loop_
_entity.id
_entity.type
_entity.pdbx_description
1 polymer ?
#
loop_
_entity_poly.entity_id
_entity_poly.type
_entity_poly.pdbx_seq_one_letter_code
_entity_poly.pdbx_strand_id
1 'polypeptide(L)' 'MKVVVAFDGSDRSKKALFFVIRLIKSDDEIHLVTVIKEAPKSP' A
#
# COMPACT_ATOMS: atom_id res chain seq x y z
N MET A 1 -4.43 11.88 -10.41
CA MET A 1 -5.33 11.02 -9.62
C MET A 1 -4.62 10.58 -8.34
N LYS A 2 -5.35 10.22 -7.27
CA LYS A 2 -4.73 9.68 -6.04
C LYS A 2 -5.05 8.20 -5.91
N VAL A 3 -4.02 7.38 -5.68
CA VAL A 3 -4.16 5.93 -5.51
C VAL A 3 -3.61 5.51 -4.15
N VAL A 4 -4.41 4.80 -3.36
CA VAL A 4 -3.98 4.22 -2.09
C VAL A 4 -3.69 2.75 -2.27
N VAL A 5 -2.47 2.32 -1.92
CA VAL A 5 -2.04 0.92 -1.96
C VAL A 5 -1.83 0.43 -0.53
N ALA A 6 -2.69 -0.48 -0.10
CA ALA A 6 -2.49 -1.19 1.16
C ALA A 6 -1.31 -2.17 1.02
N PHE A 7 -0.33 -2.07 1.91
CA PHE A 7 0.93 -2.79 1.83
C PHE A 7 1.27 -3.44 3.17
N ASP A 8 1.27 -4.78 3.20
CA ASP A 8 1.60 -5.59 4.38
C ASP A 8 2.95 -6.32 4.23
N GLY A 9 3.70 -6.06 3.16
CA GLY A 9 4.98 -6.71 2.86
C GLY A 9 4.87 -8.11 2.25
N SER A 10 3.66 -8.67 2.12
CA SER A 10 3.45 -9.97 1.48
C SER A 10 3.75 -9.93 -0.01
N ASP A 11 3.98 -11.10 -0.62
CA ASP A 11 4.16 -11.16 -2.07
C ASP A 11 2.92 -10.72 -2.85
N ARG A 12 1.73 -10.82 -2.24
CA ARG A 12 0.49 -10.29 -2.80
C ARG A 12 0.51 -8.76 -2.82
N SER A 13 0.92 -8.10 -1.74
CA SER A 13 0.98 -6.64 -1.73
C SER A 13 2.06 -6.08 -2.66
N LYS A 14 3.19 -6.78 -2.80
CA LYS A 14 4.23 -6.42 -3.80
C LYS A 14 3.69 -6.50 -5.22
N LYS A 15 2.97 -7.58 -5.56
CA LYS A 15 2.32 -7.72 -6.88
C LYS A 15 1.28 -6.63 -7.13
N ALA A 16 0.49 -6.29 -6.12
CA ALA A 16 -0.48 -5.19 -6.21
C ALA A 16 0.21 -3.84 -6.47
N LEU A 17 1.30 -3.53 -5.77
CA LEU A 17 2.10 -2.33 -6.02
C LEU A 17 2.64 -2.29 -7.46
N PHE A 18 3.25 -3.38 -7.93
CA PHE A 18 3.78 -3.44 -9.30
C PHE A 18 2.69 -3.34 -10.37
N PHE A 19 1.51 -3.88 -10.09
CA PHE A 19 0.36 -3.73 -10.97
C PHE A 19 -0.10 -2.26 -11.04
N VAL A 20 -0.23 -1.59 -9.90
CA VAL A 20 -0.62 -0.18 -9.83
C VAL A 20 0.39 0.72 -10.53
N ILE A 21 1.70 0.49 -10.35
CA ILE A 21 2.76 1.25 -11.03
C ILE A 21 2.62 1.22 -12.56
N ARG A 22 2.09 0.13 -13.13
CA ARG A 22 1.87 0.02 -14.58
C ARG A 22 0.64 0.78 -15.08
N LEU A 23 -0.25 1.19 -14.18
CA LEU A 23 -1.53 1.83 -14.53
C LEU A 23 -1.51 3.35 -14.32
N ILE A 24 -0.61 3.86 -13.47
CA ILE A 24 -0.52 5.27 -13.13
C ILE A 24 0.22 6.08 -14.20
N LYS A 25 -0.18 7.34 -14.34
CA LYS A 25 0.49 8.35 -15.17
C LYS A 25 1.53 9.12 -14.34
N SER A 26 2.37 9.91 -15.00
CA SER A 26 3.45 10.67 -14.34
C SER A 26 2.96 11.74 -13.35
N ASP A 27 1.72 12.19 -13.49
CA ASP A 27 1.06 13.19 -12.64
C ASP A 27 0.17 12.57 -11.56
N ASP A 28 0.08 11.24 -11.48
CA ASP A 28 -0.67 10.53 -10.44
C ASP A 28 0.15 10.39 -9.15
N GLU A 29 -0.53 10.52 -8.01
CA GLU A 29 0.06 10.41 -6.68
C GLU A 29 -0.26 9.04 -6.08
N ILE A 30 0.76 8.30 -5.65
CA ILE A 30 0.62 7.02 -4.95
C ILE A 30 0.89 7.21 -3.45
N HIS A 31 -0.07 6.78 -2.63
CA HIS A 31 0.10 6.62 -1.19
C HIS A 31 0.24 5.14 -0.85
N LEU A 32 1.42 4.75 -0.37
CA LEU A 32 1.66 3.41 0.16
C LEU A 32 1.35 3.39 1.66
N VAL A 33 0.42 2.54 2.09
CA VAL A 33 -0.08 2.52 3.48
C VAL A 33 0.12 1.15 4.09
N THR A 34 0.79 1.12 5.24
CA THR A 34 0.93 -0.08 6.07
C THR A 34 0.18 0.13 7.39
N VAL A 35 -0.63 -0.86 7.77
CA VAL A 35 -1.31 -0.86 9.06
C VAL A 35 -0.47 -1.66 10.05
N ILE A 36 0.06 -0.98 11.06
CA ILE A 36 0.75 -1.63 12.18
C ILE A 36 -0.27 -1.75 13.32
N LYS A 37 -0.54 -2.98 13.77
CA LYS A 37 -1.35 -3.20 14.97
C LYS A 37 -0.54 -2.75 16.18
N GLU A 38 -1.06 -1.79 16.94
CA GLU A 38 -0.51 -1.47 18.25
C GLU A 38 -0.58 -2.72 19.16
N ALA A 39 0.42 -2.87 20.04
CA ALA A 39 0.34 -3.87 21.08
C ALA A 39 -0.92 -3.62 21.94
N PRO A 40 -1.61 -4.68 22.41
CA PRO A 40 -2.76 -4.51 23.30
C PRO A 40 -2.38 -3.62 24.49
N LYS A 41 -3.16 -2.57 24.74
CA LYS A 41 -2.92 -1.63 25.85
C LYS A 41 -3.24 -2.26 27.22
N SER A 42 -3.84 -3.45 27.25
CA SER A 42 -4.14 -4.22 28.45
C SER A 42 -4.17 -5.72 28.14
N PRO A 43 -3.81 -6.61 29.09
CA PRO A 43 -3.85 -8.07 28.94
C PRO A 43 -5.24 -8.63 28.62
#